data_AF-U6DY26-F1
#
_entry.id   AF-U6DY26-F1
#
_cell.length_a   1.000
_cell.length_b   1.000
_cell.length_c   1.000
_cell.angle_alpha   90.00
_cell.angle_beta   90.00
_cell.angle_gamma   90.00
#
_symmetry.space_group_name_H-M   'P 1'
#
loop_
_entity.id
_entity.type
_entity.pdbx_description
1 polymer ?
#
loop_
_entity_poly.entity_id
_entity_poly.type
_entity_poly.pdbx_seq_one_letter_code
_entity_poly.pdbx_strand_id
1 'polypeptide(L)'
;LPLRFQRLGHLVALMALLCGDPVKQVAEEAAEGTHYLLRITLRLKYISYEKKNHPSLRRAMKKCRELLELYSIKRFYSCPFKIAQVFEVFLNSNELCQFVMTTLDSLENLKHPCTQQSAGELLITLVKNAESRFEKVPEIMGVICARLSIISQPRVRRQIINTVSLFISRPKYTDTVISHLLCHPVPYDRHLAEVWRTLEVELPSTTWILWRLLRKLQKCHNAPTQEKMAYVAVA
;
A
#
# COMPACT_ATOMS: atom_id res chain seq x y z
N LEU A 1 -3.11 -30.88 -0.69
CA LEU A 1 -3.09 -29.53 -1.29
C LEU A 1 -1.68 -29.26 -1.81
N PRO A 2 -1.49 -28.65 -2.99
CA PRO A 2 -0.15 -28.24 -3.41
C PRO A 2 0.44 -27.23 -2.41
N LEU A 3 1.76 -27.30 -2.17
CA LEU A 3 2.50 -26.37 -1.31
C LEU A 3 2.25 -24.93 -1.78
N ARG A 4 1.90 -24.04 -0.86
CA ARG A 4 1.64 -22.62 -1.13
C ARG A 4 2.19 -21.75 -0.01
N PHE A 5 2.68 -20.56 -0.37
CA PHE A 5 2.99 -19.52 0.61
C PHE A 5 1.69 -19.04 1.25
N GLN A 6 1.59 -19.10 2.58
CA GLN A 6 0.40 -18.64 3.31
C GLN A 6 0.39 -17.12 3.53
N ARG A 7 1.57 -16.49 3.57
CA ARG A 7 1.76 -15.05 3.80
C ARG A 7 2.71 -14.44 2.78
N LEU A 8 2.49 -14.72 1.49
CA LEU A 8 3.39 -14.27 0.43
C LEU A 8 3.56 -12.75 0.44
N GLY A 9 2.47 -11.99 0.61
CA GLY A 9 2.53 -10.53 0.64
C GLY A 9 3.44 -9.98 1.75
N HIS A 10 3.39 -10.58 2.94
CA HIS A 10 4.27 -10.23 4.05
C HIS A 10 5.74 -10.54 3.73
N LEU A 11 6.02 -11.75 3.22
CA LEU A 11 7.38 -12.16 2.86
C LEU A 11 7.98 -11.24 1.79
N VAL A 12 7.23 -10.95 0.72
CA VAL A 12 7.70 -10.08 -0.36
C VAL A 12 7.94 -8.66 0.15
N ALA A 13 7.09 -8.12 1.03
CA ALA A 13 7.31 -6.81 1.62
C ALA A 13 8.63 -6.73 2.40
N LEU A 14 8.92 -7.71 3.27
CA LEU A 14 10.18 -7.76 4.01
C LEU A 14 11.39 -7.88 3.08
N MET A 15 11.33 -8.80 2.12
CA MET A 15 12.41 -8.99 1.16
C MET A 15 12.67 -7.73 0.32
N ALA A 16 11.61 -7.04 -0.11
CA ALA A 16 11.73 -5.79 -0.86
C ALA A 16 12.33 -4.65 -0.02
N LEU A 17 12.00 -4.57 1.27
CA LEU A 17 12.61 -3.60 2.17
C LEU A 17 14.10 -3.89 2.41
N LEU A 18 14.47 -5.16 2.59
CA LEU A 18 15.86 -5.58 2.73
C LEU A 18 16.68 -5.33 1.46
N CYS A 19 16.06 -5.36 0.28
CA CYS A 19 16.73 -4.95 -0.97
C CYS A 19 17.13 -3.46 -0.97
N GLY A 20 16.52 -2.63 -0.12
CA GLY A 20 16.87 -1.22 0.07
C GLY A 20 17.74 -0.96 1.32
N ASP A 21 18.31 -2.00 1.93
CA ASP A 21 19.12 -1.91 3.15
C ASP A 21 20.43 -1.14 2.90
N PRO A 22 20.89 -0.28 3.84
CA PRO A 22 22.17 0.40 3.72
C PRO A 22 23.38 -0.55 3.63
N VAL A 23 23.28 -1.74 4.22
CA VAL A 23 24.32 -2.77 4.15
C VAL A 23 24.21 -3.48 2.81
N LYS A 24 25.14 -3.16 1.91
CA LYS A 24 25.18 -3.70 0.55
C LYS A 24 25.03 -5.22 0.48
N GLN A 25 25.72 -5.97 1.34
CA GLN A 25 25.64 -7.43 1.36
C GLN A 25 24.23 -7.93 1.69
N VAL A 26 23.55 -7.30 2.66
CA VAL A 26 22.15 -7.64 3.01
C VAL A 26 21.24 -7.37 1.81
N ALA A 27 21.42 -6.23 1.14
CA ALA A 27 20.64 -5.88 -0.03
C ALA A 27 20.86 -6.84 -1.21
N GLU A 28 22.09 -7.27 -1.45
CA GLU A 28 22.43 -8.25 -2.50
C GLU A 28 21.84 -9.63 -2.23
N GLU A 29 21.99 -10.15 -1.02
CA GLU A 29 21.42 -11.44 -0.59
C GLU A 29 19.88 -11.40 -0.62
N ALA A 30 19.27 -10.30 -0.18
CA ALA A 30 17.83 -10.10 -0.26
C ALA A 30 17.34 -10.04 -1.71
N ALA A 31 18.09 -9.40 -2.61
CA ALA A 31 17.76 -9.35 -4.03
C ALA A 31 17.83 -10.74 -4.68
N GLU A 32 18.84 -11.53 -4.35
CA GLU A 32 18.97 -12.90 -4.81
C GLU A 32 17.84 -13.79 -4.27
N GLY A 33 17.57 -13.70 -2.96
CA GLY A 33 16.44 -14.39 -2.33
C GLY A 33 15.09 -14.02 -2.95
N THR A 34 14.90 -12.73 -3.27
CA THR A 34 13.69 -12.24 -3.95
C THR A 34 13.56 -12.81 -5.36
N HIS A 35 14.68 -12.92 -6.09
CA HIS A 35 14.71 -13.55 -7.41
C HIS A 35 14.29 -15.02 -7.33
N TYR A 36 14.83 -15.79 -6.38
CA TYR A 36 14.41 -17.17 -6.16
C TYR A 36 12.95 -17.27 -5.73
N LEU A 37 12.48 -16.42 -4.82
CA LEU A 37 11.09 -16.38 -4.38
C LEU A 37 10.14 -16.14 -5.57
N LEU A 38 10.50 -15.24 -6.47
CA LEU A 38 9.73 -14.96 -7.69
C LEU A 38 9.67 -16.19 -8.60
N ARG A 39 10.82 -16.83 -8.83
CA ARG A 39 10.93 -18.05 -9.65
C ARG A 39 10.09 -19.20 -9.07
N ILE A 40 10.14 -19.41 -7.75
CA ILE A 40 9.33 -20.41 -7.06
C ILE A 40 7.83 -20.07 -7.17
N THR A 41 7.46 -18.82 -6.88
CA THR A 41 6.06 -18.34 -6.96
C THR A 41 5.47 -18.58 -8.34
N LEU A 42 6.22 -18.25 -9.39
CA LEU A 42 5.83 -18.48 -10.78
C LEU A 42 5.60 -19.97 -11.08
N ARG A 43 6.50 -20.85 -10.64
CA ARG A 43 6.36 -22.30 -10.84
C ARG A 43 5.14 -22.87 -10.11
N LEU A 44 4.93 -22.47 -8.84
CA LEU A 44 3.77 -22.91 -8.06
C LEU A 44 2.45 -22.45 -8.68
N LYS A 45 2.39 -21.20 -9.18
CA LYS A 45 1.22 -20.69 -9.89
C LYS A 45 1.01 -21.46 -11.21
N TYR A 46 2.04 -21.70 -12.00
CA TYR A 46 1.93 -22.47 -13.24
C TYR A 46 1.27 -23.85 -13.02
N ILE A 47 1.78 -24.61 -12.05
CA ILE A 47 1.25 -25.95 -11.69
C ILE A 47 -0.21 -25.87 -11.22
N SER A 48 -0.57 -24.84 -10.44
CA SER A 48 -1.93 -24.69 -9.92
C SER A 48 -2.95 -24.29 -11.00
N TYR A 49 -2.53 -23.68 -12.11
CA TYR A 49 -3.41 -23.03 -13.09
C TYR A 49 -3.44 -23.67 -14.48
N GLU A 50 -2.54 -24.61 -14.82
CA GLU A 50 -2.72 -25.49 -15.99
C GLU A 50 -4.09 -26.20 -15.98
N LYS A 51 -4.69 -26.39 -14.80
CA LYS A 51 -6.03 -26.95 -14.65
C LYS A 51 -7.20 -25.99 -14.99
N LYS A 52 -6.97 -24.68 -15.22
CA LYS A 52 -8.05 -23.66 -15.26
C LYS A 52 -8.04 -22.65 -16.43
N ASN A 53 -7.14 -22.75 -17.41
CA ASN A 53 -7.13 -21.95 -18.66
C ASN A 53 -7.54 -20.45 -18.53
N HIS A 54 -6.83 -19.66 -17.71
CA HIS A 54 -7.10 -18.20 -17.57
C HIS A 54 -6.17 -17.33 -18.44
N PRO A 55 -6.68 -16.60 -19.46
CA PRO A 55 -5.87 -15.81 -20.40
C PRO A 55 -5.15 -14.59 -19.78
N SER A 56 -5.76 -13.93 -18.78
CA SER A 56 -5.19 -12.77 -18.08
C SER A 56 -3.94 -13.15 -17.27
N LEU A 57 -3.99 -14.31 -16.63
CA LEU A 57 -2.86 -14.86 -15.87
C LEU A 57 -1.70 -15.25 -16.80
N ARG A 58 -2.00 -15.79 -17.99
CA ARG A 58 -0.99 -16.12 -18.99
C ARG A 58 -0.25 -14.88 -19.49
N ARG A 59 -0.96 -13.76 -19.69
CA ARG A 59 -0.35 -12.44 -19.98
C ARG A 59 0.52 -11.95 -18.82
N ALA A 60 0.03 -12.03 -17.59
CA ALA A 60 0.80 -11.65 -16.41
C ALA A 60 2.06 -12.52 -16.24
N MET A 61 1.97 -13.83 -16.48
CA MET A 61 3.10 -14.76 -16.46
C MET A 61 4.11 -14.48 -17.58
N LYS A 62 3.65 -14.14 -18.79
CA LYS A 62 4.53 -13.73 -19.88
C LYS A 62 5.29 -12.46 -19.50
N LYS A 63 4.58 -11.44 -19.03
CA LYS A 63 5.17 -10.19 -18.54
C LYS A 63 6.16 -10.47 -17.39
N CYS A 64 5.84 -11.36 -16.45
CA CYS A 64 6.75 -11.69 -15.36
C CYS A 64 7.96 -12.51 -15.80
N ARG A 65 7.85 -13.32 -16.85
CA ARG A 65 8.98 -14.03 -17.44
C ARG A 65 9.90 -13.06 -18.18
N GLU A 66 9.34 -12.14 -18.96
CA GLU A 66 10.08 -11.03 -19.57
C GLU A 66 10.74 -10.16 -18.49
N LEU A 67 10.03 -9.88 -17.38
CA LEU A 67 10.61 -9.20 -16.24
C LEU A 67 11.73 -10.05 -15.62
N LEU A 68 11.58 -11.35 -15.37
CA LEU A 68 12.67 -12.18 -14.86
C LEU A 68 13.91 -12.23 -15.78
N GLU A 69 13.70 -12.24 -17.10
CA GLU A 69 14.77 -12.22 -18.10
C GLU A 69 15.46 -10.85 -18.16
N LEU A 70 14.71 -9.76 -17.95
CA LEU A 70 15.22 -8.39 -17.94
C LEU A 70 15.77 -7.95 -16.58
N TYR A 71 15.31 -8.53 -15.48
CA TYR A 71 15.68 -8.19 -14.11
C TYR A 71 16.72 -9.20 -13.61
N SER A 72 17.98 -8.92 -13.92
CA SER A 72 19.11 -9.52 -13.19
C SER A 72 18.97 -9.23 -11.70
N ILE A 73 19.54 -10.08 -10.84
CA ILE A 73 19.61 -9.89 -9.38
C ILE A 73 20.03 -8.44 -9.04
N LYS A 74 20.95 -7.88 -9.85
CA LYS A 74 21.45 -6.50 -9.74
C LYS A 74 20.37 -5.42 -9.78
N ARG A 75 19.27 -5.63 -10.51
CA ARG A 75 18.19 -4.64 -10.65
C ARG A 75 17.23 -4.60 -9.45
N PHE A 76 17.17 -5.64 -8.62
CA PHE A 76 16.27 -5.64 -7.46
C PHE A 76 16.77 -4.76 -6.32
N TYR A 77 18.05 -4.82 -5.96
CA TYR A 77 18.59 -3.88 -4.97
C TYR A 77 18.80 -2.47 -5.53
N SER A 78 18.98 -2.32 -6.85
CA SER A 78 19.09 -0.99 -7.48
C SER A 78 17.75 -0.23 -7.53
N CYS A 79 16.62 -0.96 -7.55
CA CYS A 79 15.27 -0.39 -7.61
C CYS A 79 14.26 -1.27 -6.85
N PRO A 80 14.25 -1.26 -5.51
CA PRO A 80 13.42 -2.17 -4.70
C PRO A 80 11.92 -2.08 -5.01
N PHE A 81 11.42 -0.87 -5.33
CA PHE A 81 10.01 -0.65 -5.68
C PHE A 81 9.51 -1.50 -6.86
N LYS A 82 10.40 -1.92 -7.77
CA LYS A 82 10.04 -2.79 -8.89
C LYS A 82 9.62 -4.18 -8.46
N ILE A 83 10.05 -4.62 -7.27
CA ILE A 83 9.61 -5.87 -6.67
C ILE A 83 8.10 -5.82 -6.44
N ALA A 84 7.56 -4.69 -5.92
CA ALA A 84 6.12 -4.51 -5.77
C ALA A 84 5.38 -4.61 -7.13
N GLN A 85 5.93 -3.99 -8.19
CA GLN A 85 5.33 -4.05 -9.53
C GLN A 85 5.29 -5.49 -10.09
N VAL A 86 6.34 -6.27 -9.87
CA VAL A 86 6.44 -7.65 -10.37
C VAL A 86 5.54 -8.59 -9.56
N PHE A 87 5.52 -8.44 -8.23
CA PHE A 87 4.79 -9.37 -7.37
C PHE A 87 3.29 -9.10 -7.29
N GLU A 88 2.84 -7.86 -7.52
CA GLU A 88 1.43 -7.45 -7.44
C GLU A 88 0.47 -8.43 -8.15
N VAL A 89 0.82 -8.90 -9.34
CA VAL A 89 -0.02 -9.82 -10.14
C VAL A 89 -0.18 -11.20 -9.51
N PHE A 90 0.73 -11.61 -8.62
CA PHE A 90 0.69 -12.91 -7.94
C PHE A 90 -0.05 -12.87 -6.60
N LEU A 91 -0.11 -11.69 -5.98
CA LEU A 91 -0.72 -11.49 -4.67
C LEU A 91 -2.24 -11.43 -4.81
N ASN A 92 -2.99 -12.14 -3.96
CA ASN A 92 -4.44 -11.96 -3.82
C ASN A 92 -4.79 -10.72 -2.96
N SER A 93 -6.07 -10.37 -2.84
CA SER A 93 -6.54 -9.20 -2.09
C SER A 93 -5.99 -9.14 -0.65
N ASN A 94 -5.98 -10.27 0.05
CA ASN A 94 -5.48 -10.35 1.42
C ASN A 94 -3.94 -10.25 1.48
N GLU A 95 -3.23 -10.87 0.54
CA GLU A 95 -1.77 -10.73 0.43
C GLU A 95 -1.34 -9.30 0.06
N LEU A 96 -2.10 -8.59 -0.76
CA LEU A 96 -1.89 -7.16 -1.03
C LEU A 96 -2.02 -6.33 0.25
N CYS A 97 -3.05 -6.61 1.06
CA CYS A 97 -3.21 -5.96 2.37
C CYS A 97 -2.04 -6.32 3.30
N GLN A 98 -1.62 -7.59 3.36
CA GLN A 98 -0.46 -8.02 4.16
C GLN A 98 0.80 -7.26 3.76
N PHE A 99 1.04 -7.08 2.46
CA PHE A 99 2.19 -6.33 1.97
C PHE A 99 2.14 -4.89 2.49
N VAL A 100 1.03 -4.18 2.26
CA VAL A 100 0.87 -2.77 2.68
C VAL A 100 1.04 -2.62 4.18
N MET A 101 0.37 -3.46 4.99
CA MET A 101 0.48 -3.42 6.44
C MET A 101 1.90 -3.69 6.92
N THR A 102 2.57 -4.70 6.36
CA THR A 102 3.97 -5.03 6.71
C THR A 102 4.91 -3.87 6.41
N THR A 103 4.75 -3.23 5.25
CA THR A 103 5.56 -2.08 4.87
C THR A 103 5.29 -0.88 5.79
N LEU A 104 4.03 -0.61 6.14
CA LEU A 104 3.68 0.46 7.07
C LEU A 104 4.21 0.22 8.49
N ASP A 105 4.11 -1.01 8.99
CA ASP A 105 4.61 -1.39 10.31
C ASP A 105 6.14 -1.34 10.37
N SER A 106 6.82 -1.67 9.27
CA SER A 106 8.27 -1.57 9.21
C SER A 106 8.79 -0.14 9.42
N LEU A 107 8.02 0.89 9.04
CA LEU A 107 8.42 2.29 9.16
C LEU A 107 8.66 2.74 10.61
N GLU A 108 8.10 2.03 11.60
CA GLU A 108 8.39 2.26 13.02
C GLU A 108 9.82 1.85 13.38
N ASN A 109 10.32 0.77 12.77
CA ASN A 109 11.60 0.16 13.10
C ASN A 109 12.74 0.56 12.15
N LEU A 110 12.41 0.99 10.93
CA LEU A 110 13.38 1.42 9.93
C LEU A 110 13.97 2.77 10.32
N LYS A 111 15.23 2.78 10.80
CA LYS A 111 15.94 4.00 11.20
C LYS A 111 16.65 4.68 10.04
N HIS A 112 17.01 3.95 8.99
CA HIS A 112 17.83 4.48 7.90
C HIS A 112 16.98 5.21 6.84
N PRO A 113 17.40 6.40 6.35
CA PRO A 113 16.66 7.13 5.33
C PRO A 113 16.40 6.35 4.03
N CYS A 114 17.40 5.61 3.54
CA CYS A 114 17.24 4.82 2.30
C CYS A 114 16.14 3.76 2.41
N THR A 115 16.05 3.07 3.55
CA THR A 115 15.01 2.04 3.77
C THR A 115 13.63 2.67 3.94
N GLN A 116 13.53 3.83 4.62
CA GLN A 116 12.27 4.55 4.76
C GLN A 116 11.77 5.08 3.40
N GLN A 117 12.68 5.60 2.57
CA GLN A 117 12.35 6.01 1.20
C GLN A 117 11.88 4.82 0.36
N SER A 118 12.59 3.69 0.44
CA SER A 118 12.20 2.45 -0.27
C SER A 118 10.81 1.98 0.14
N ALA A 119 10.47 2.05 1.43
CA ALA A 119 9.14 1.73 1.93
C ALA A 119 8.04 2.62 1.31
N GLY A 120 8.26 3.93 1.25
CA GLY A 120 7.34 4.86 0.61
C GLY A 120 7.14 4.59 -0.88
N GLU A 121 8.21 4.30 -1.62
CA GLU A 121 8.16 3.95 -3.04
C GLU A 121 7.46 2.61 -3.29
N LEU A 122 7.67 1.62 -2.43
CA LEU A 122 6.99 0.33 -2.46
C LEU A 122 5.48 0.48 -2.28
N LEU A 123 5.04 1.29 -1.31
CA LEU A 123 3.62 1.55 -1.04
C LEU A 123 2.92 2.18 -2.24
N ILE A 124 3.48 3.29 -2.76
CA ILE A 124 2.93 3.97 -3.93
C ILE A 124 2.86 3.02 -5.13
N THR A 125 3.96 2.31 -5.39
CA THR A 125 4.04 1.41 -6.56
C THR A 125 3.04 0.29 -6.45
N LEU A 126 2.89 -0.33 -5.29
CA LEU A 126 1.93 -1.42 -5.10
C LEU A 126 0.49 -0.91 -5.26
N VAL A 127 0.11 0.17 -4.57
CA VAL A 127 -1.27 0.68 -4.61
C VAL A 127 -1.64 1.20 -6.01
N LYS A 128 -0.69 1.80 -6.72
CA LYS A 128 -0.90 2.24 -8.10
C LYS A 128 -1.18 1.06 -9.04
N ASN A 129 -0.42 -0.03 -8.93
CA ASN A 129 -0.55 -1.22 -9.81
C ASN A 129 -1.71 -2.14 -9.42
N ALA A 130 -2.01 -2.27 -8.13
CA ALA A 130 -3.06 -3.15 -7.62
C ALA A 130 -4.48 -2.58 -7.80
N GLU A 131 -4.59 -1.34 -8.25
CA GLU A 131 -5.84 -0.64 -8.54
C GLU A 131 -6.89 -0.83 -7.42
N SER A 132 -7.96 -1.59 -7.69
CA SER A 132 -9.12 -1.77 -6.81
C SER A 132 -9.20 -3.16 -6.17
N ARG A 133 -8.05 -3.82 -5.96
CA ARG A 133 -7.95 -5.22 -5.49
C ARG A 133 -7.81 -5.39 -3.97
N PHE A 134 -7.71 -4.30 -3.20
CA PHE A 134 -7.69 -4.33 -1.72
C PHE A 134 -9.08 -4.56 -1.12
N GLU A 135 -9.14 -5.30 -0.02
CA GLU A 135 -10.38 -5.62 0.74
C GLU A 135 -10.43 -4.93 2.13
N LYS A 136 -9.27 -4.69 2.78
CA LYS A 136 -9.16 -4.14 4.14
C LYS A 136 -8.69 -2.69 4.16
N VAL A 137 -9.32 -1.84 3.34
CA VAL A 137 -8.93 -0.44 3.21
C VAL A 137 -9.15 0.39 4.48
N PRO A 138 -10.24 0.23 5.26
CA PRO A 138 -10.38 0.94 6.53
C PRO A 138 -9.21 0.69 7.49
N GLU A 139 -8.76 -0.56 7.61
CA GLU A 139 -7.64 -0.93 8.47
C GLU A 139 -6.33 -0.33 7.97
N ILE A 140 -6.09 -0.35 6.66
CA ILE A 140 -4.91 0.30 6.06
C ILE A 140 -4.91 1.81 6.37
N MET A 141 -6.07 2.49 6.24
CA MET A 141 -6.17 3.91 6.55
C MET A 141 -5.87 4.21 8.03
N GLY A 142 -6.34 3.36 8.94
CA GLY A 142 -6.06 3.49 10.37
C GLY A 142 -4.57 3.40 10.67
N VAL A 143 -3.88 2.42 10.08
CA VAL A 143 -2.43 2.27 10.22
C VAL A 143 -1.69 3.46 9.61
N ILE A 144 -2.09 3.94 8.42
CA ILE A 144 -1.48 5.13 7.81
C ILE A 144 -1.58 6.33 8.75
N CYS A 145 -2.76 6.62 9.29
CA CYS A 145 -2.97 7.76 10.18
C CYS A 145 -2.10 7.64 11.45
N ALA A 146 -2.02 6.45 12.04
CA ALA A 146 -1.16 6.20 13.21
C ALA A 146 0.34 6.41 12.89
N ARG A 147 0.82 5.88 11.75
CA ARG A 147 2.23 5.95 11.34
C ARG A 147 2.66 7.36 10.93
N LEU A 148 1.75 8.19 10.43
CA LEU A 148 2.04 9.58 10.12
C LEU A 148 2.48 10.40 11.33
N SER A 149 2.27 9.98 12.58
CA SER A 149 2.82 10.71 13.73
C SER A 149 4.31 10.44 13.98
N ILE A 150 4.80 9.27 13.56
CA ILE A 150 6.15 8.75 13.89
C ILE A 150 7.18 9.14 12.81
N ILE A 151 6.73 9.34 11.57
CA ILE A 151 7.63 9.51 10.42
C ILE A 151 8.12 10.95 10.34
N SER A 152 9.41 11.12 10.61
CA SER A 152 10.05 12.45 10.63
C SER A 152 10.44 12.96 9.23
N GLN A 153 10.66 12.06 8.25
CA GLN A 153 11.18 12.43 6.94
C GLN A 153 10.09 12.99 6.01
N PRO A 154 10.16 14.27 5.58
CA PRO A 154 9.09 14.91 4.80
C PRO A 154 8.77 14.21 3.49
N ARG A 155 9.80 13.68 2.80
CA ARG A 155 9.62 12.93 1.55
C ARG A 155 8.82 11.65 1.77
N VAL A 156 9.15 10.87 2.80
CA VAL A 156 8.46 9.62 3.13
C VAL A 156 7.04 9.89 3.59
N ARG A 157 6.83 10.93 4.43
CA ARG A 157 5.49 11.40 4.81
C ARG A 157 4.65 11.70 3.58
N ARG A 158 5.19 12.47 2.63
CA ARG A 158 4.51 12.79 1.37
C ARG A 158 4.17 11.53 0.58
N GLN A 159 5.06 10.55 0.51
CA GLN A 159 4.81 9.31 -0.21
C GLN A 159 3.65 8.50 0.40
N ILE A 160 3.53 8.50 1.72
CA ILE A 160 2.44 7.82 2.44
C ILE A 160 1.13 8.57 2.24
N ILE A 161 1.14 9.90 2.29
CA ILE A 161 -0.05 10.71 1.95
C ILE A 161 -0.47 10.47 0.50
N ASN A 162 0.48 10.39 -0.44
CA ASN A 162 0.19 10.05 -1.83
C ASN A 162 -0.46 8.66 -1.96
N THR A 163 -0.18 7.74 -1.03
CA THR A 163 -0.87 6.45 -0.97
C THR A 163 -2.35 6.64 -0.61
N VAL A 164 -2.69 7.55 0.33
CA VAL A 164 -4.07 7.94 0.63
C VAL A 164 -4.73 8.58 -0.60
N SER A 165 -4.03 9.48 -1.30
CA SER A 165 -4.48 10.05 -2.57
C SER A 165 -4.83 8.99 -3.61
N LEU A 166 -4.00 7.95 -3.75
CA LEU A 166 -4.28 6.86 -4.67
C LEU A 166 -5.53 6.09 -4.26
N PHE A 167 -5.73 5.80 -2.97
CA PHE A 167 -6.94 5.13 -2.50
C PHE A 167 -8.20 5.98 -2.73
N ILE A 168 -8.22 7.24 -2.30
CA ILE A 168 -9.41 8.10 -2.44
C ILE A 168 -9.80 8.35 -3.90
N SER A 169 -8.81 8.34 -4.81
CA SER A 169 -9.02 8.49 -6.26
C SER A 169 -9.73 7.29 -6.90
N ARG A 170 -9.79 6.12 -6.24
CA ARG A 170 -10.51 4.95 -6.75
C ARG A 170 -11.97 4.98 -6.26
N PRO A 171 -12.97 4.98 -7.17
CA PRO A 171 -14.38 5.02 -6.78
C PRO A 171 -14.80 3.95 -5.75
N LYS A 172 -14.19 2.76 -5.81
CA LYS A 172 -14.42 1.65 -4.86
C LYS A 172 -14.09 2.04 -3.41
N TYR A 173 -13.12 2.93 -3.20
CA TYR A 173 -12.57 3.26 -1.89
C TYR A 173 -12.86 4.69 -1.45
N THR A 174 -13.24 5.58 -2.37
CA THR A 174 -13.49 7.00 -2.10
C THR A 174 -14.33 7.21 -0.85
N ASP A 175 -15.48 6.55 -0.73
CA ASP A 175 -16.36 6.71 0.42
C ASP A 175 -15.77 6.19 1.72
N THR A 176 -15.09 5.05 1.65
CA THR A 176 -14.46 4.42 2.80
C THR A 176 -13.36 5.31 3.36
N VAL A 177 -12.50 5.83 2.48
CA VAL A 177 -11.40 6.73 2.87
C VAL A 177 -11.95 8.04 3.44
N ILE A 178 -12.93 8.68 2.77
CA ILE A 178 -13.54 9.92 3.29
C ILE A 178 -14.17 9.67 4.66
N SER A 179 -14.93 8.59 4.83
CA SER A 179 -15.57 8.29 6.12
C SER A 179 -14.52 8.12 7.21
N HIS A 180 -13.47 7.35 6.93
CA HIS A 180 -12.40 7.11 7.90
C HIS A 180 -11.69 8.41 8.31
N LEU A 181 -11.37 9.29 7.35
CA LEU A 181 -10.74 10.58 7.64
C LEU A 181 -11.67 11.54 8.41
N LEU A 182 -12.97 11.51 8.16
CA LEU A 182 -13.97 12.33 8.87
C LEU A 182 -14.32 11.83 10.28
N CYS A 183 -14.13 10.54 10.57
CA CYS A 183 -14.44 9.95 11.88
C CYS A 183 -13.47 10.36 13.00
N HIS A 184 -12.44 11.15 12.71
CA HIS A 184 -11.49 11.64 13.71
C HIS A 184 -12.06 12.85 14.46
N PRO A 185 -11.73 13.04 15.75
CA PRO A 185 -12.24 14.15 16.55
C PRO A 185 -11.76 15.51 16.02
N VAL A 186 -12.61 16.53 16.16
CA VAL A 186 -12.30 17.94 15.83
C VAL A 186 -11.95 18.69 17.12
N PRO A 187 -10.89 19.52 17.15
CA PRO A 187 -10.00 19.87 16.05
C PRO A 187 -9.08 18.71 15.63
N TYR A 188 -8.88 18.57 14.32
CA TYR A 188 -7.95 17.57 13.80
C TYR A 188 -6.54 17.83 14.29
N ASP A 189 -5.80 16.76 14.56
CA ASP A 189 -4.36 16.86 14.82
C ASP A 189 -3.59 17.39 13.60
N ARG A 190 -2.33 17.78 13.83
CA ARG A 190 -1.47 18.34 12.78
C ARG A 190 -1.23 17.38 11.61
N HIS A 191 -1.23 16.07 11.84
CA HIS A 191 -0.91 15.05 10.85
C HIS A 191 -2.10 14.76 9.96
N LEU A 192 -3.30 14.63 10.54
CA LEU A 192 -4.53 14.50 9.77
C LEU A 192 -4.85 15.79 9.00
N ALA A 193 -4.61 16.96 9.61
CA ALA A 193 -4.73 18.23 8.91
C ALA A 193 -3.73 18.33 7.74
N GLU A 194 -2.51 17.81 7.89
CA GLU A 194 -1.55 17.70 6.80
C GLU A 194 -2.11 16.82 5.67
N VAL A 195 -2.63 15.63 5.96
CA VAL A 195 -3.27 14.74 4.95
C VAL A 195 -4.28 15.54 4.14
N TRP A 196 -5.27 16.17 4.77
CA TRP A 196 -6.30 16.94 4.07
C TRP A 196 -5.74 18.07 3.21
N ARG A 197 -4.73 18.81 3.69
CA ARG A 197 -4.11 19.92 2.93
C ARG A 197 -3.25 19.46 1.76
N THR A 198 -2.80 18.22 1.78
CA THR A 198 -1.77 17.71 0.86
C THR A 198 -2.27 16.59 -0.05
N LEU A 199 -3.54 16.21 0.08
CA LEU A 199 -4.23 15.33 -0.85
C LEU A 199 -4.14 15.90 -2.27
N GLU A 200 -3.35 15.24 -3.09
CA GLU A 200 -3.22 15.52 -4.51
C GLU A 200 -4.00 14.46 -5.30
N VAL A 201 -4.95 14.90 -6.13
CA VAL A 201 -5.82 14.00 -6.92
C VAL A 201 -5.99 14.59 -8.32
N GLU A 202 -6.08 13.72 -9.33
CA GLU A 202 -6.32 14.12 -10.71
C GLU A 202 -7.66 14.87 -10.87
N LEU A 203 -7.67 15.90 -11.71
CA LEU A 203 -8.81 16.81 -11.90
C LEU A 203 -10.18 16.11 -12.10
N PRO A 204 -10.32 15.05 -12.93
CA PRO A 204 -11.60 14.37 -13.10
C PRO A 204 -12.11 13.72 -11.80
N SER A 205 -11.19 13.22 -10.97
CA SER A 205 -11.51 12.60 -9.68
C SER A 205 -11.81 13.65 -8.61
N THR A 206 -11.19 14.82 -8.65
CA THR A 206 -11.36 15.89 -7.66
C THR A 206 -12.81 16.36 -7.53
N THR A 207 -13.50 16.65 -8.64
CA THR A 207 -14.91 17.09 -8.61
C THR A 207 -15.82 16.04 -7.98
N TRP A 208 -15.61 14.77 -8.32
CA TRP A 208 -16.36 13.65 -7.75
C TRP A 208 -16.12 13.49 -6.25
N ILE A 209 -14.84 13.53 -5.82
CA ILE A 209 -14.45 13.40 -4.42
C ILE A 209 -15.04 14.55 -3.58
N LEU A 210 -14.95 15.79 -4.07
CA LEU A 210 -15.54 16.96 -3.40
C LEU A 210 -17.05 16.80 -3.24
N TRP A 211 -17.74 16.33 -4.28
CA TRP A 211 -19.17 16.05 -4.19
C TRP A 211 -19.50 14.95 -3.18
N ARG A 212 -18.73 13.86 -3.12
CA ARG A 212 -18.89 12.81 -2.08
C ARG A 212 -18.65 13.35 -0.68
N LEU A 213 -17.61 14.17 -0.52
CA LEU A 213 -17.26 14.82 0.75
C LEU A 213 -18.39 15.72 1.24
N LEU A 214 -18.90 16.61 0.38
CA LEU A 214 -20.03 17.50 0.68
C LEU A 214 -21.27 16.71 1.10
N ARG A 215 -21.61 15.64 0.36
CA ARG A 215 -22.75 14.78 0.72
C ARG A 215 -22.60 14.12 2.09
N LYS A 216 -21.39 13.70 2.46
CA LYS A 216 -21.14 13.10 3.79
C LYS A 216 -21.25 14.16 4.89
N LEU A 217 -20.66 15.34 4.71
CA LEU A 217 -20.76 16.43 5.66
C LEU A 217 -22.22 16.89 5.88
N GLN A 218 -23.00 17.02 4.82
CA GLN A 218 -24.44 17.33 4.91
C GLN A 218 -25.21 16.28 5.70
N LYS A 219 -24.92 14.98 5.49
CA LYS A 219 -25.54 13.91 6.26
C LYS A 219 -25.19 13.98 7.75
N CYS A 220 -23.92 14.23 8.08
CA CYS A 220 -23.48 14.40 9.47
C CYS A 220 -24.12 15.61 10.14
N HIS A 221 -24.34 16.71 9.41
CA HIS A 221 -25.03 17.89 9.92
C HIS A 221 -26.53 17.62 10.19
N ASN A 222 -27.18 16.87 9.31
CA ASN A 222 -28.61 16.57 9.37
C ASN A 222 -28.97 15.42 10.32
N ALA A 223 -27.98 14.76 10.95
CA ALA A 223 -28.24 13.71 11.93
C ALA A 223 -28.84 14.30 13.22
N PRO A 224 -29.89 13.69 13.80
CA PRO A 224 -30.54 14.20 15.01
C PRO A 224 -29.56 14.29 16.18
N THR A 225 -29.68 15.36 16.96
CA THR A 225 -28.73 15.89 17.96
C THR A 225 -28.35 14.93 19.09
N GLN A 226 -28.97 13.75 19.20
CA GLN A 226 -28.77 12.79 20.31
C GLN A 226 -27.42 12.04 20.27
N GLU A 227 -26.69 12.07 19.16
CA GLU A 227 -25.33 11.51 19.04
C GLU A 227 -24.22 12.58 19.03
N LYS A 228 -24.51 13.82 19.43
CA LYS A 228 -23.45 14.79 19.74
C LYS A 228 -22.88 14.43 21.11
N MET A 229 -21.94 13.49 21.15
CA MET A 229 -21.24 13.09 22.36
C MET A 229 -20.88 14.32 23.20
N ALA A 230 -21.28 14.28 24.47
CA ALA A 230 -20.95 15.28 25.45
C ALA A 230 -19.43 15.49 25.46
N TYR A 231 -19.01 16.72 25.17
CA TYR A 231 -17.65 17.15 25.42
C TYR A 231 -17.41 17.06 26.92
N VAL A 232 -16.75 16.00 27.38
CA VAL A 232 -16.14 15.99 28.71
C VAL A 232 -14.86 16.80 28.57
N ALA A 233 -14.93 18.05 29.02
CA ALA A 233 -13.74 18.85 29.28
C ALA A 233 -12.94 18.13 30.37
N VAL A 234 -11.74 17.64 30.02
CA VAL A 234 -10.78 17.22 31.04
C VAL A 234 -10.11 18.48 31.56
N ALA A 235 -10.38 18.78 32.83
CA ALA A 235 -9.69 19.79 33.62
C ALA A 235 -8.26 19.34 33.97
#